data_AF-A0A6G1R7E9-F1
#
_entry.id   AF-A0A6G1R7E9-F1
#
_cell.length_a   1.000
_cell.length_b   1.000
_cell.length_c   1.000
_cell.angle_alpha   90.00
_cell.angle_beta   90.00
_cell.angle_gamma   90.00
#
_symmetry.space_group_name_H-M   'P 1'
#
loop_
_entity.id
_entity.type
_entity.pdbx_description
1 polymer ?
#
loop_
_entity_poly.entity_id
_entity_poly.type
_entity_poly.pdbx_seq_one_letter_code
_entity_poly.pdbx_strand_id
1 'polypeptide(L)'
;AEPARPGVAVIDLRFPRGAAADVQEIVFRNFYTAFLSVRVQRPGPTGSRRWVTCLRDHRLMPCPHTEEGSQDYFSLGRHQMLCDMDQVTALRFILRQPSPVWLHFTIEELQIFPPGQKSPQKDFSSWLSQLTPPEQPASLHRELPDPEKVSTEVQQMWVLTEVIRARQAAARIGRFDVDGCYDINLLSYT
;
A
#
# COMPACT_ATOMS: atom_id res chain seq x y z
N ALA A 1 1.78 37.64 -16.60
CA ALA A 1 2.16 36.22 -16.60
C ALA A 1 2.40 35.82 -15.15
N GLU A 2 1.52 35.03 -14.56
CA GLU A 2 1.71 34.54 -13.18
C GLU A 2 2.86 33.53 -13.19
N PRO A 3 3.95 33.76 -12.44
CA PRO A 3 5.01 32.76 -12.34
C PRO A 3 4.47 31.54 -11.59
N ALA A 4 4.24 30.44 -12.31
CA ALA A 4 3.91 29.15 -11.72
C ALA A 4 5.02 28.76 -10.73
N ARG A 5 4.63 28.55 -9.46
CA ARG A 5 5.59 28.22 -8.39
C ARG A 5 6.16 26.82 -8.64
N PRO A 6 7.50 26.65 -8.66
CA PRO A 6 8.09 25.33 -8.83
C PRO A 6 7.72 24.42 -7.65
N GLY A 7 7.35 23.18 -7.94
CA GLY A 7 7.32 22.13 -6.93
C GLY A 7 6.06 22.01 -6.05
N VAL A 8 4.88 22.47 -6.47
CA VAL A 8 3.61 22.21 -5.74
C VAL A 8 2.54 21.60 -6.64
N ALA A 9 1.90 20.53 -6.19
CA ALA A 9 0.74 19.91 -6.85
C ALA A 9 -0.42 19.72 -5.87
N VAL A 10 -1.66 19.76 -6.35
CA VAL A 10 -2.85 19.61 -5.52
C VAL A 10 -3.77 18.55 -6.11
N ILE A 11 -4.17 17.58 -5.29
CA ILE A 11 -5.12 16.53 -5.65
C ILE A 11 -6.35 16.68 -4.75
N ASP A 12 -7.51 16.88 -5.36
CA ASP A 12 -8.80 16.96 -4.68
C ASP A 12 -9.59 15.66 -4.89
N LEU A 13 -9.98 15.01 -3.80
CA LEU A 13 -10.86 13.85 -3.79
C LEU A 13 -12.19 14.26 -3.17
N ARG A 14 -13.29 14.07 -3.90
CA ARG A 14 -14.64 14.33 -3.39
C ARG A 14 -15.41 13.03 -3.27
N PHE A 15 -16.01 12.82 -2.11
CA PHE A 15 -16.96 11.72 -1.95
C PHE A 15 -18.25 12.03 -2.73
N PRO A 16 -18.97 11.01 -3.22
CA PRO A 16 -20.22 11.20 -3.94
C PRO A 16 -21.20 12.12 -3.20
N ARG A 17 -21.98 12.90 -3.97
CA ARG A 17 -22.90 13.90 -3.40
C ARG A 17 -23.86 13.24 -2.40
N GLY A 18 -23.82 13.69 -1.14
CA GLY A 18 -24.66 13.18 -0.04
C GLY A 18 -23.97 12.15 0.84
N ALA A 19 -22.85 11.57 0.41
CA ALA A 19 -22.05 10.66 1.21
C ALA A 19 -20.95 11.43 1.94
N ALA A 20 -21.08 11.57 3.26
CA ALA A 20 -19.98 11.92 4.13
C ALA A 20 -19.37 10.61 4.65
N ALA A 21 -18.05 10.50 4.59
CA ALA A 21 -17.34 9.29 4.99
C ALA A 21 -16.49 9.57 6.23
N ASP A 22 -16.48 8.62 7.15
CA ASP A 22 -15.51 8.61 8.22
C ASP A 22 -14.21 7.99 7.67
N VAL A 23 -13.10 8.69 7.84
CA VAL A 23 -11.79 8.25 7.36
C VAL A 23 -10.98 7.77 8.55
N GLN A 24 -10.47 6.54 8.44
CA GLN A 24 -9.65 5.89 9.46
C GLN A 24 -8.17 5.86 9.05
N GLU A 25 -7.92 5.52 7.80
CA GLU A 25 -6.57 5.33 7.26
C GLU A 25 -6.52 5.80 5.80
N ILE A 26 -5.43 6.46 5.43
CA ILE A 26 -5.13 6.88 4.05
C ILE A 26 -3.84 6.16 3.66
N VAL A 27 -3.89 5.35 2.62
CA VAL A 27 -2.72 4.61 2.11
C VAL A 27 -2.41 5.08 0.70
N PHE A 28 -1.14 5.28 0.39
CA PHE A 28 -0.70 5.64 -0.96
C PHE A 28 0.76 5.26 -1.15
N ARG A 29 1.19 5.16 -2.40
CA ARG A 29 2.58 5.07 -2.79
C ARG A 29 3.11 6.46 -3.10
N ASN A 30 4.26 6.83 -2.56
CA ASN A 30 4.90 8.08 -2.94
C ASN A 30 5.42 7.98 -4.39
N PHE A 31 5.37 9.09 -5.10
CA PHE A 31 6.06 9.24 -6.39
C PHE A 31 6.78 10.59 -6.39
N TYR A 32 7.98 10.62 -5.82
CA TYR A 32 8.86 11.80 -5.75
C TYR A 32 8.25 13.03 -5.05
N THR A 33 7.22 12.88 -4.20
CA THR A 33 6.74 13.98 -3.36
C THR A 33 7.59 14.05 -2.10
N ALA A 34 8.13 15.22 -1.75
CA ALA A 34 8.94 15.38 -0.54
C ALA A 34 8.09 15.65 0.72
N PHE A 35 7.07 16.49 0.59
CA PHE A 35 6.19 16.87 1.68
C PHE A 35 4.72 16.79 1.28
N LEU A 36 3.90 16.25 2.18
CA LEU A 36 2.46 16.14 2.01
C LEU A 36 1.74 16.95 3.09
N SER A 37 0.74 17.73 2.70
CA SER A 37 -0.25 18.28 3.63
C SER A 37 -1.64 17.85 3.21
N VAL A 38 -2.48 17.47 4.16
CA VAL A 38 -3.84 17.02 3.91
C VAL A 38 -4.82 18.01 4.53
N ARG A 39 -5.83 18.39 3.76
CA ARG A 39 -6.97 19.16 4.24
C ARG A 39 -8.24 18.35 4.04
N VAL A 40 -9.18 18.52 4.96
CA VAL A 40 -10.52 17.95 4.88
C VAL A 40 -11.56 19.07 4.73
N GLN A 41 -12.64 18.76 4.03
CA GLN A 41 -13.85 19.55 4.02
C GLN A 41 -14.96 18.76 4.72
N ARG A 42 -15.60 19.38 5.71
CA ARG A 42 -16.73 18.80 6.46
C ARG A 42 -17.96 19.71 6.35
N PRO A 43 -19.19 19.17 6.46
CA PRO A 43 -20.40 19.99 6.57
C PRO A 43 -20.34 20.81 7.88
N GLY A 44 -20.46 22.13 7.78
CA GLY A 44 -20.61 22.98 8.95
C GLY A 44 -22.07 23.04 9.45
N PRO A 45 -22.29 23.52 10.68
CA PRO A 45 -23.65 23.65 11.26
C PRO A 45 -24.59 24.51 10.40
N THR A 46 -24.03 25.50 9.70
CA THR A 46 -24.75 26.45 8.85
C THR A 46 -24.80 26.02 7.38
N GLY A 47 -24.42 24.78 7.06
CA GLY A 47 -24.25 24.32 5.68
C GLY A 47 -23.00 24.85 4.96
N SER A 48 -22.24 25.74 5.60
CA SER A 48 -20.95 26.21 5.08
C SER A 48 -19.92 25.08 5.07
N ARG A 49 -19.13 25.00 4.00
CA ARG A 49 -18.10 23.96 3.83
C ARG A 49 -16.72 24.60 3.87
N ARG A 50 -16.02 24.47 4.99
CA ARG A 50 -14.66 25.00 5.18
C ARG A 50 -13.60 23.91 5.03
N TRP A 51 -12.47 24.26 4.42
CA TRP A 51 -11.28 23.43 4.42
C TRP A 51 -10.54 23.59 5.76
N VAL A 52 -10.17 22.47 6.37
CA VAL A 52 -9.40 22.41 7.62
C VAL A 52 -8.16 21.58 7.36
N THR A 53 -6.99 22.04 7.81
CA THR A 53 -5.74 21.27 7.67
C THR A 53 -5.68 20.22 8.76
N CYS A 54 -5.68 18.94 8.38
CA CYS A 54 -5.60 17.81 9.28
C CYS A 54 -4.20 17.19 9.32
N LEU A 55 -3.39 17.39 8.29
CA LEU A 55 -1.97 17.01 8.29
C LEU A 55 -1.17 18.11 7.61
N ARG A 56 -0.04 18.50 8.21
CA ARG A 56 0.79 19.60 7.72
C ARG A 56 2.22 19.14 7.55
N ASP A 57 2.78 19.44 6.39
CA ASP A 57 4.22 19.26 6.11
C ASP A 57 4.77 17.87 6.44
N HIS A 58 3.96 16.81 6.29
CA HIS A 58 4.40 15.44 6.55
C HIS A 58 5.49 15.05 5.56
N ARG A 59 6.68 14.74 6.08
CA ARG A 59 7.87 14.44 5.27
C ARG A 59 7.79 13.01 4.74
N LEU A 60 7.77 12.86 3.41
CA LEU A 60 7.79 11.59 2.70
C LEU A 60 9.19 11.22 2.21
N MET A 61 10.04 12.22 1.92
CA MET A 61 11.45 11.99 1.55
C MET A 61 12.35 12.59 2.62
N PRO A 62 13.30 11.82 3.21
CA PRO A 62 14.25 12.35 4.19
C PRO A 62 15.07 13.52 3.64
N CYS A 63 15.51 13.40 2.39
CA CYS A 63 16.16 14.45 1.62
C CYS A 63 15.42 14.66 0.28
N PRO A 64 14.85 15.84 0.01
CA PRO A 64 14.09 16.10 -1.22
C PRO A 64 14.88 15.96 -2.52
N HIS A 65 16.22 16.00 -2.45
CA HIS A 65 17.10 15.96 -3.62
C HIS A 65 17.63 14.55 -3.96
N THR A 66 17.28 13.54 -3.16
CA THR A 66 17.69 12.14 -3.36
C THR A 66 16.48 11.26 -3.65
N GLU A 67 16.68 10.04 -4.12
CA GLU A 67 15.59 9.10 -4.45
C GLU A 67 15.00 8.39 -3.21
N GLU A 68 15.70 8.38 -2.08
CA GLU A 68 15.24 7.72 -0.85
C GLU A 68 13.84 8.18 -0.42
N GLY A 69 12.93 7.23 -0.18
CA GLY A 69 11.54 7.48 0.18
C GLY A 69 10.63 7.90 -0.97
N SER A 70 11.16 8.10 -2.18
CA SER A 70 10.38 8.60 -3.33
C SER A 70 9.37 7.60 -3.88
N GLN A 71 9.51 6.31 -3.55
CA GLN A 71 8.67 5.20 -4.04
C GLN A 71 8.04 4.37 -2.90
N ASP A 72 8.21 4.81 -1.64
CA ASP A 72 7.75 4.09 -0.47
C ASP A 72 6.23 4.13 -0.33
N TYR A 73 5.65 3.11 0.31
CA TYR A 73 4.26 3.12 0.73
C TYR A 73 4.10 3.80 2.08
N PHE A 74 3.13 4.70 2.16
CA PHE A 74 2.78 5.40 3.38
C PHE A 74 1.37 5.03 3.81
N SER A 75 1.21 4.84 5.11
CA SER A 75 -0.09 4.77 5.77
C SER A 75 -0.23 5.90 6.78
N LEU A 76 -1.27 6.71 6.60
CA LEU A 76 -1.62 7.80 7.50
C LEU A 76 -2.88 7.42 8.28
N GLY A 77 -2.70 7.10 9.56
CA GLY A 77 -3.79 6.77 10.46
C GLY A 77 -4.43 8.02 11.08
N ARG A 78 -5.67 7.86 11.55
CA ARG A 78 -6.43 8.91 12.26
C ARG A 78 -5.65 9.55 13.43
N HIS A 79 -4.82 8.80 14.14
CA HIS A 79 -4.01 9.29 15.27
C HIS A 79 -2.93 10.32 14.88
N GLN A 80 -2.56 10.40 13.60
CA GLN A 80 -1.60 11.39 13.09
C GLN A 80 -2.28 12.70 12.66
N MET A 81 -3.62 12.76 12.68
CA MET A 81 -4.40 13.89 12.19
C MET A 81 -4.65 14.91 13.30
N LEU A 82 -4.57 16.20 12.94
CA LEU A 82 -4.76 17.35 13.82
C LEU A 82 -6.25 17.71 14.04
N CYS A 83 -7.17 17.07 13.34
CA CYS A 83 -8.61 17.26 13.52
C CYS A 83 -9.38 15.98 13.22
N ASP A 84 -10.66 15.94 13.63
CA ASP A 84 -11.48 14.75 13.38
C ASP A 84 -11.66 14.49 11.89
N MET A 85 -11.62 13.21 11.59
CA MET A 85 -11.76 12.65 10.26
C MET A 85 -13.15 12.03 10.06
N ASP A 86 -14.15 12.52 10.80
CA ASP A 86 -15.54 12.09 10.70
C ASP A 86 -16.31 13.00 9.74
N GLN A 87 -17.30 12.42 9.04
CA GLN A 87 -18.19 13.12 8.11
C GLN A 87 -17.43 13.96 7.07
N VAL A 88 -16.33 13.41 6.55
CA VAL A 88 -15.52 14.07 5.53
C VAL A 88 -16.25 14.01 4.19
N THR A 89 -16.39 15.16 3.54
CA THR A 89 -17.04 15.29 2.22
C THR A 89 -16.02 15.45 1.08
N ALA A 90 -14.84 15.96 1.40
CA ALA A 90 -13.72 16.02 0.47
C ALA A 90 -12.38 16.00 1.20
N LEU A 91 -11.37 15.46 0.53
CA LEU A 91 -9.97 15.48 0.90
C LEU A 91 -9.19 16.30 -0.12
N ARG A 92 -8.19 17.04 0.34
CA ARG A 92 -7.25 17.78 -0.51
C ARG A 92 -5.83 17.43 -0.07
N PHE A 93 -5.08 16.84 -0.98
CA PHE A 93 -3.67 16.54 -0.81
C PHE A 93 -2.87 17.66 -1.47
N ILE A 94 -2.00 18.31 -0.70
CA ILE A 94 -1.11 19.37 -1.16
C ILE A 94 0.30 18.78 -1.13
N LEU A 95 0.80 18.46 -2.31
CA LEU A 95 2.07 17.83 -2.54
C LEU A 95 3.12 18.90 -2.78
N ARG A 96 4.29 18.75 -2.18
CA ARG A 96 5.40 19.68 -2.34
C ARG A 96 6.70 18.95 -2.61
N GLN A 97 7.43 19.43 -3.59
CA GLN A 97 8.72 18.93 -4.01
C GLN A 97 9.65 20.13 -4.29
N PRO A 98 10.47 20.56 -3.32
CA PRO A 98 11.34 21.73 -3.47
C PRO A 98 12.52 21.49 -4.41
N SER A 99 12.86 20.23 -4.72
CA SER A 99 13.95 19.93 -5.66
C SER A 99 13.54 20.27 -7.10
N PRO A 100 14.38 21.00 -7.85
CA PRO A 100 14.12 21.30 -9.25
C PRO A 100 14.34 20.10 -10.17
N VAL A 101 14.97 19.03 -9.67
CA VAL A 101 15.26 17.81 -10.43
C VAL A 101 13.99 16.99 -10.70
N TRP A 102 13.06 16.97 -9.73
CA TRP A 102 11.85 16.15 -9.80
C TRP A 102 10.71 16.96 -10.41
N LEU A 103 10.68 17.02 -11.74
CA LEU A 103 9.65 17.76 -12.49
C LEU A 103 8.28 17.10 -12.43
N HIS A 104 8.26 15.77 -12.28
CA HIS A 104 7.05 14.97 -12.13
C HIS A 104 7.04 14.34 -10.75
N PHE A 105 6.07 14.74 -9.94
CA PHE A 105 5.84 14.17 -8.62
C PHE A 105 4.34 14.10 -8.35
N THR A 106 3.93 13.05 -7.67
CA THR A 106 2.55 12.80 -7.28
C THR A 106 2.51 11.82 -6.09
N ILE A 107 1.32 11.38 -5.74
CA ILE A 107 1.08 10.14 -5.01
C ILE A 107 0.29 9.20 -5.91
N GLU A 108 0.57 7.90 -5.81
CA GLU A 108 -0.03 6.83 -6.60
C GLU A 108 -0.76 5.85 -5.68
N GLU A 109 -1.59 4.99 -6.26
CA GLU A 109 -2.27 3.90 -5.52
C GLU A 109 -3.03 4.39 -4.27
N LEU A 110 -3.60 5.59 -4.34
CA LEU A 110 -4.31 6.23 -3.23
C LEU A 110 -5.58 5.45 -2.86
N GLN A 111 -5.65 5.01 -1.61
CA GLN A 111 -6.76 4.29 -1.01
C GLN A 111 -7.18 4.95 0.31
N ILE A 112 -8.49 5.06 0.52
CA ILE A 112 -9.08 5.64 1.73
C ILE A 112 -9.91 4.56 2.42
N PHE A 113 -9.56 4.24 3.66
CA PHE A 113 -10.25 3.21 4.43
C PHE A 113 -11.13 3.82 5.53
N PRO A 114 -12.40 3.40 5.64
CA PRO A 114 -13.28 3.75 6.74
C PRO A 114 -12.95 2.95 8.02
N PRO A 115 -13.50 3.35 9.17
CA PRO A 115 -13.38 2.57 10.40
C PRO A 115 -13.88 1.13 10.20
N GLY A 116 -13.13 0.15 10.70
CA GLY A 116 -13.50 -1.27 10.65
C GLY A 116 -13.05 -2.03 9.41
N GLN A 117 -12.64 -1.35 8.33
CA GLN A 117 -11.89 -1.99 7.24
C GLN A 117 -10.39 -1.95 7.58
N LYS A 118 -9.72 -3.11 7.49
CA LYS A 118 -8.27 -3.21 7.70
C LYS A 118 -7.56 -3.07 6.35
N SER A 119 -6.48 -2.29 6.31
CA SER A 119 -5.60 -2.26 5.14
C SER A 119 -4.87 -3.60 4.96
N PRO A 120 -4.64 -4.07 3.72
CA PRO A 120 -3.93 -5.32 3.45
C PRO A 120 -2.49 -5.37 4.02
N GLN A 121 -1.85 -4.20 4.16
CA GLN A 121 -0.48 -4.08 4.68
C GLN A 121 -0.37 -4.49 6.15
N LYS A 122 -1.42 -4.28 6.95
CA LYS A 122 -1.40 -4.66 8.36
C LYS A 122 -1.27 -6.17 8.55
N ASP A 123 -1.78 -6.97 7.61
CA ASP A 123 -1.65 -8.43 7.68
C ASP A 123 -0.18 -8.86 7.52
N PHE A 124 0.56 -8.26 6.59
CA PHE A 124 1.98 -8.57 6.39
C PHE A 124 2.84 -8.14 7.58
N SER A 125 2.65 -6.91 8.09
CA SER A 125 3.36 -6.45 9.30
C SER A 125 2.96 -7.24 10.55
N SER A 126 1.70 -7.66 10.67
CA SER A 126 1.24 -8.47 11.79
C SER A 126 1.80 -9.89 11.75
N TRP A 127 1.98 -10.47 10.56
CA TRP A 127 2.65 -11.76 10.39
C TRP A 127 4.15 -11.67 10.71
N LEU A 128 4.84 -10.61 10.25
CA LEU A 128 6.24 -10.36 10.62
C LEU A 128 6.40 -10.08 12.12
N SER A 129 5.43 -9.41 12.74
CA SER A 129 5.43 -9.17 14.20
C SER A 129 5.21 -10.44 15.02
N GLN A 130 4.64 -11.49 14.41
CA GLN A 130 4.54 -12.83 15.01
C GLN A 130 5.85 -13.63 14.91
N LEU A 131 6.83 -13.14 14.15
CA LEU A 131 8.20 -13.65 14.16
C LEU A 131 9.02 -13.04 15.32
N THR A 132 8.41 -12.90 16.49
CA THR A 132 9.20 -12.73 17.72
C THR A 132 10.22 -13.88 17.80
N PRO A 133 11.52 -13.60 18.01
CA PRO A 133 12.48 -14.66 18.27
C PRO A 133 11.93 -15.51 19.42
N PRO A 134 11.93 -16.85 19.32
CA PRO A 134 11.45 -17.68 20.41
C PRO A 134 12.23 -17.28 21.67
N GLU A 135 11.48 -16.91 22.70
CA GLU A 135 12.00 -16.56 24.02
C GLU A 135 12.95 -17.69 24.43
N GLN A 136 14.27 -17.39 24.46
CA GLN A 136 15.28 -18.38 24.80
C GLN A 136 15.01 -18.86 26.23
N PRO A 137 14.64 -20.14 26.46
CA PRO A 137 14.71 -20.66 27.80
C PRO A 137 16.18 -20.66 28.21
N ALA A 138 16.46 -19.99 29.34
CA ALA A 138 17.76 -20.04 29.97
C ALA A 138 18.17 -21.51 30.16
N SER A 139 19.42 -21.80 29.79
CA SER A 139 20.11 -23.10 29.86
C SER A 139 19.76 -24.11 28.75
N LEU A 140 20.64 -24.19 27.75
CA LEU A 140 21.49 -25.35 27.47
C LEU A 140 22.30 -25.02 26.20
N HIS A 141 23.63 -25.04 26.30
CA HIS A 141 24.52 -25.03 25.14
C HIS A 141 24.08 -26.13 24.16
N ARG A 142 23.45 -25.74 23.06
CA ARG A 142 23.27 -26.59 21.89
C ARG A 142 23.69 -25.75 20.70
N GLU A 143 24.74 -26.22 20.04
CA GLU A 143 25.39 -25.61 18.90
C GLU A 143 24.37 -25.04 17.92
N LEU A 144 24.44 -23.73 17.67
CA LEU A 144 23.67 -23.13 16.60
C LEU A 144 24.06 -23.84 15.29
N PRO A 145 23.08 -24.21 14.44
CA PRO A 145 23.40 -24.80 13.14
C PRO A 145 24.24 -23.81 12.35
N ASP A 146 25.32 -24.33 11.75
CA ASP A 146 26.27 -23.55 10.97
C ASP A 146 25.54 -22.71 9.89
N PRO A 147 25.64 -21.37 9.94
CA PRO A 147 24.91 -20.48 9.03
C PRO A 147 25.22 -20.77 7.56
N GLU A 148 26.44 -21.20 7.27
CA GLU A 148 26.85 -21.57 5.91
C GLU A 148 26.15 -22.84 5.45
N LYS A 149 26.00 -23.83 6.33
CA LYS A 149 25.26 -25.06 6.03
C LYS A 149 23.78 -24.78 5.78
N VAL A 150 23.15 -23.96 6.62
CA VAL A 150 21.74 -23.56 6.45
C VAL A 150 21.55 -22.79 5.15
N SER A 151 22.44 -21.83 4.84
CA SER A 151 22.40 -21.09 3.58
C SER A 151 22.56 -22.01 2.38
N THR A 152 23.48 -22.98 2.46
CA THR A 152 23.75 -23.94 1.39
C THR A 152 22.54 -24.82 1.11
N GLU A 153 21.88 -25.35 2.15
CA GLU A 153 20.67 -26.18 1.99
C GLU A 153 19.51 -25.37 1.37
N VAL A 154 19.34 -24.10 1.79
CA VAL A 154 18.34 -23.19 1.20
C VAL A 154 18.68 -22.88 -0.26
N GLN A 155 19.93 -22.58 -0.57
CA GLN A 155 20.37 -22.34 -1.96
C GLN A 155 20.19 -23.59 -2.82
N GLN A 156 20.49 -24.78 -2.32
CA GLN A 156 20.26 -26.04 -3.02
C GLN A 156 18.78 -26.25 -3.31
N MET A 157 17.90 -25.97 -2.35
CA MET A 157 16.46 -26.03 -2.54
C MET A 157 15.98 -25.04 -3.60
N TRP A 158 16.47 -23.79 -3.58
CA TRP A 158 16.18 -22.82 -4.63
C TRP A 158 16.63 -23.28 -6.02
N VAL A 159 17.84 -23.86 -6.12
CA VAL A 159 18.36 -24.45 -7.36
C VAL A 159 17.43 -25.57 -7.85
N LEU A 160 16.99 -26.46 -6.96
CA LEU A 160 16.05 -27.54 -7.32
C LEU A 160 14.71 -26.99 -7.81
N THR A 161 14.15 -25.96 -7.16
CA THR A 161 12.93 -25.29 -7.62
C THR A 161 13.11 -24.70 -9.01
N GLU A 162 14.25 -24.08 -9.30
CA GLU A 162 14.51 -23.48 -10.60
C GLU A 162 14.74 -24.53 -11.69
N VAL A 163 15.39 -25.64 -11.36
CA VAL A 163 15.53 -26.81 -12.25
C VAL A 163 14.18 -27.46 -12.52
N ILE A 164 13.31 -27.60 -11.52
CA ILE A 164 11.94 -28.13 -11.71
C ILE A 164 11.12 -27.17 -12.57
N ARG A 165 11.20 -25.86 -12.33
CA ARG A 165 10.51 -24.84 -13.13
C ARG A 165 10.97 -24.87 -14.59
N ALA A 166 12.28 -24.93 -14.82
CA ALA A 166 12.87 -25.05 -16.16
C ALA A 166 12.46 -26.37 -16.84
N ARG A 167 12.28 -27.46 -16.08
CA ARG A 167 11.80 -28.75 -16.59
C ARG A 167 10.29 -28.80 -16.81
N GLN A 168 9.48 -28.10 -16.01
CA GLN A 168 8.03 -27.94 -16.23
C GLN A 168 7.73 -27.14 -17.50
N ALA A 169 8.64 -26.29 -17.97
CA ALA A 169 8.53 -25.69 -19.30
C ALA A 169 8.73 -26.70 -20.46
N ALA A 170 9.32 -27.88 -20.19
CA ALA A 170 9.55 -28.95 -21.18
C ALA A 170 8.61 -30.15 -21.03
N ALA A 171 8.02 -30.39 -19.86
CA ALA A 171 7.01 -31.43 -19.65
C ALA A 171 5.62 -30.80 -19.65
N ARG A 172 4.90 -30.89 -20.78
CA ARG A 172 3.46 -30.63 -20.81
C ARG A 172 2.81 -31.57 -19.80
N ILE A 173 2.34 -31.01 -18.69
CA ILE A 173 1.41 -31.66 -17.76
C ILE A 173 0.34 -32.34 -18.62
N GLY A 174 0.30 -33.67 -18.54
CA GLY A 174 -0.59 -34.50 -19.32
C GLY A 174 -2.02 -34.02 -19.11
N ARG A 175 -2.66 -33.64 -20.21
CA ARG A 175 -4.12 -33.62 -20.26
C ARG A 175 -4.55 -35.06 -19.95
N PHE A 176 -5.29 -35.25 -18.87
CA PHE A 176 -6.17 -36.40 -18.80
C PHE A 176 -7.15 -36.24 -19.96
N ASP A 177 -6.99 -37.02 -21.03
CA ASP A 177 -8.10 -37.29 -21.94
C ASP A 177 -9.11 -38.08 -21.12
N VAL A 178 -10.15 -37.41 -20.67
CA VAL A 178 -11.35 -38.08 -20.18
C VAL A 178 -12.11 -38.46 -21.44
N ASP A 179 -12.13 -39.74 -21.77
CA ASP A 179 -12.86 -40.29 -22.91
C ASP A 179 -14.28 -39.70 -22.97
N GLY A 180 -14.56 -39.00 -24.06
CA GLY A 180 -15.75 -38.20 -24.26
C GLY A 180 -17.03 -39.03 -24.22
N CYS A 181 -17.75 -38.98 -23.10
CA CYS A 181 -19.14 -39.39 -23.04
C CYS A 181 -19.89 -38.65 -21.92
N TYR A 182 -20.32 -37.41 -22.20
CA TYR A 182 -21.58 -36.90 -21.67
C TYR A 182 -22.28 -36.12 -22.77
N ASP A 183 -23.32 -36.73 -23.33
CA ASP A 183 -24.23 -36.13 -24.29
C ASP A 183 -25.22 -35.23 -23.53
N ILE A 184 -25.05 -33.91 -23.63
CA ILE A 184 -25.97 -32.94 -23.02
C ILE A 184 -27.05 -32.65 -24.06
N ASN A 185 -28.12 -33.46 -24.06
CA ASN A 185 -29.30 -33.18 -24.86
C ASN A 185 -30.05 -31.99 -24.27
N LEU A 186 -29.85 -30.81 -24.87
CA LEU A 186 -30.61 -29.60 -24.61
C LEU A 186 -31.99 -29.72 -25.27
N LEU A 187 -32.97 -30.27 -24.57
CA LEU A 187 -34.36 -30.24 -25.03
C LEU A 187 -34.93 -28.83 -24.81
N SER A 188 -35.05 -28.09 -25.91
CA SER A 188 -35.80 -26.84 -26.02
C SER A 188 -37.29 -27.10 -25.77
N TYR A 189 -37.87 -26.35 -24.84
CA TYR A 189 -39.31 -26.26 -24.61
C TYR A 189 -40.04 -25.74 -25.86
N THR A 190 -41.14 -26.40 -26.21
CA THR A 190 -42.29 -25.79 -26.90
C THR A 190 -43.50 -25.92 -25.98
#